data_AF-A0A2V9NW83-F1
#
_entry.id   AF-A0A2V9NW83-F1
#
_cell.length_a   1.000
_cell.length_b   1.000
_cell.length_c   1.000
_cell.angle_alpha   90.00
_cell.angle_beta   90.00
_cell.angle_gamma   90.00
#
_symmetry.space_group_name_H-M   'P 1'
#
loop_
_entity.id
_entity.type
_entity.pdbx_description
1 polymer ?
#
loop_
_entity_poly.entity_id
_entity_poly.type
_entity_poly.pdbx_seq_one_letter_code
_entity_poly.pdbx_strand_id
1 'polypeptide(L)'
;LAAVKNVGHNAIESIVAARKELGRFKSIYEFCEKVDLRLLNKRVLESLIKSGAMDSLGRRAQLMAVLDRAMDHAQKTQRDAESGQHGLFGVFQQDAEHPQESRLPETPDWDEHTRLSNEKEILGFFITGHPLERYR
;
A
#
# COMPACT_ATOMS: atom_id res chain seq x y z
N LEU A 1 7.21 1.80 11.44
CA LEU A 1 7.07 2.77 10.32
C LEU A 1 8.26 3.73 10.23
N ALA A 2 8.73 4.30 11.35
CA ALA A 2 9.87 5.24 11.36
C ALA A 2 11.21 4.68 10.84
N ALA A 3 11.39 3.36 10.85
CA ALA A 3 12.59 2.69 10.33
C ALA A 3 12.56 2.44 8.81
N VAL A 4 11.45 2.74 8.12
CA VAL A 4 11.33 2.52 6.67
C VAL A 4 11.92 3.73 5.94
N LYS A 5 13.00 3.50 5.19
CA LYS A 5 13.63 4.54 4.37
C LYS A 5 12.62 5.16 3.42
N ASN A 6 12.74 6.47 3.20
CA ASN A 6 11.85 7.30 2.37
C ASN A 6 10.47 7.62 2.96
N VAL A 7 10.11 7.13 4.16
CA VAL A 7 8.82 7.47 4.79
C VAL A 7 9.01 8.64 5.76
N GLY A 8 8.44 9.80 5.42
CA GLY A 8 8.50 11.00 6.27
C GLY A 8 7.57 10.94 7.48
N HIS A 9 7.85 11.73 8.51
CA HIS A 9 7.07 11.77 9.75
C HIS A 9 5.57 12.05 9.49
N ASN A 10 5.27 13.06 8.67
CA ASN A 10 3.89 13.43 8.33
C ASN A 10 3.12 12.30 7.62
N ALA A 11 3.81 11.50 6.79
CA ALA A 11 3.20 10.34 6.16
C ALA A 11 2.86 9.26 7.21
N ILE A 12 3.71 9.06 8.21
CA ILE A 12 3.46 8.12 9.32
C ILE A 12 2.24 8.59 10.12
N GLU A 13 2.17 9.88 10.46
CA GLU A 13 1.03 10.43 11.20
C GLU A 13 -0.28 10.27 10.43
N SER A 14 -0.29 10.54 9.12
CA SER A 14 -1.46 10.33 8.25
C SER A 14 -1.90 8.87 8.24
N ILE A 15 -0.97 7.91 8.09
CA ILE A 15 -1.26 6.47 8.13
C ILE A 15 -1.86 6.07 9.49
N VAL A 16 -1.29 6.57 10.59
CA VAL A 16 -1.77 6.25 11.94
C VAL A 16 -3.15 6.85 12.19
N ALA A 17 -3.41 8.08 11.72
CA ALA A 17 -4.71 8.71 11.81
C ALA A 17 -5.77 7.91 11.03
N ALA A 18 -5.50 7.56 9.78
CA ALA A 18 -6.38 6.73 8.96
C ALA A 18 -6.66 5.36 9.64
N ARG A 19 -5.62 4.75 10.21
CA ARG A 19 -5.77 3.47 10.94
C ARG A 19 -6.61 3.61 12.22
N LYS A 20 -6.54 4.73 12.93
CA LYS A 20 -7.37 4.97 14.12
C LYS A 20 -8.86 5.10 13.76
N GLU A 21 -9.16 5.67 12.59
CA GLU A 21 -10.54 5.83 12.11
C GLU A 21 -11.12 4.52 11.58
N LEU A 22 -10.36 3.76 10.78
CA LEU A 22 -10.84 2.55 10.09
C LEU A 22 -10.57 1.24 10.85
N GLY A 23 -9.68 1.27 11.83
CA GLY A 23 -9.17 0.07 12.48
C GLY A 23 -8.12 -0.64 11.62
N ARG A 24 -8.52 -1.64 10.83
CA ARG A 24 -7.61 -2.45 10.00
C ARG A 24 -7.94 -2.29 8.52
N PHE A 25 -6.94 -1.92 7.74
CA PHE A 25 -7.04 -1.89 6.27
C PHE A 25 -7.30 -3.30 5.73
N LYS A 26 -8.28 -3.42 4.84
CA LYS A 26 -8.71 -4.65 4.17
C LYS A 26 -8.04 -4.85 2.83
N SER A 27 -7.65 -3.76 2.15
CA SER A 27 -7.00 -3.81 0.84
C SER A 27 -6.02 -2.63 0.65
N ILE A 28 -5.16 -2.73 -0.37
CA ILE A 28 -4.29 -1.62 -0.79
C ILE A 28 -5.08 -0.43 -1.33
N TYR A 29 -6.26 -0.67 -1.92
CA TYR A 29 -7.15 0.37 -2.42
C TYR A 29 -7.72 1.19 -1.27
N GLU A 30 -8.26 0.52 -0.24
CA GLU A 30 -8.76 1.19 0.98
C GLU A 30 -7.65 1.96 1.69
N PHE A 31 -6.43 1.41 1.71
CA PHE A 31 -5.26 2.12 2.21
C PHE A 31 -5.01 3.42 1.43
N CYS A 32 -4.91 3.36 0.10
CA CYS A 32 -4.63 4.52 -0.75
C CYS A 32 -5.75 5.57 -0.71
N GLU A 33 -7.01 5.18 -0.59
CA GLU A 33 -8.15 6.10 -0.52
C GLU A 33 -8.18 6.90 0.78
N LYS A 34 -7.78 6.27 1.88
CA LYS A 34 -7.93 6.81 3.23
C LYS A 34 -6.71 7.56 3.73
N VAL A 35 -5.53 7.26 3.19
CA VAL A 35 -4.31 8.03 3.46
C VAL A 35 -4.21 9.23 2.52
N ASP A 36 -3.58 10.30 3.00
CA ASP A 36 -3.41 11.51 2.18
C ASP A 36 -2.30 11.29 1.13
N LEU A 37 -2.70 11.18 -0.14
CA LEU A 37 -1.79 10.97 -1.26
C LEU A 37 -0.88 12.18 -1.55
N ARG A 38 -1.17 13.35 -0.99
CA ARG A 38 -0.26 14.51 -1.03
C ARG A 38 0.96 14.28 -0.14
N LEU A 39 0.81 13.48 0.91
CA LEU A 39 1.87 13.11 1.85
C LEU A 39 2.53 11.77 1.47
N LEU A 40 1.77 10.85 0.85
CA LEU A 40 2.26 9.55 0.42
C LEU A 40 2.41 9.48 -1.10
N ASN A 41 3.64 9.67 -1.58
CA ASN A 41 3.98 9.47 -2.99
C ASN A 41 4.25 7.98 -3.31
N LYS A 42 4.35 7.65 -4.61
CA LYS A 42 4.62 6.30 -5.10
C LYS A 42 5.83 5.65 -4.43
N ARG A 43 6.93 6.39 -4.28
CA ARG A 43 8.17 5.90 -3.67
C ARG A 43 8.00 5.51 -2.19
N VAL A 44 7.16 6.24 -1.44
CA VAL A 44 6.80 5.88 -0.06
C VAL A 44 6.06 4.54 -0.04
N LEU A 45 5.06 4.37 -0.90
CA LEU A 45 4.26 3.15 -0.98
C LEU A 45 5.10 1.94 -1.43
N GLU A 46 5.96 2.11 -2.42
CA GLU A 46 6.94 1.09 -2.83
C GLU A 46 7.84 0.67 -1.67
N SER A 47 8.31 1.64 -0.87
CA SER A 47 9.15 1.36 0.31
C SER A 47 8.36 0.59 1.38
N LEU A 48 7.09 0.93 1.61
CA LEU A 48 6.21 0.21 2.53
C LEU A 48 5.93 -1.23 2.08
N ILE A 49 5.71 -1.46 0.78
CA ILE A 49 5.54 -2.80 0.21
C ILE A 49 6.84 -3.60 0.34
N LYS A 50 7.97 -3.03 -0.10
CA LYS A 50 9.28 -3.69 -0.07
C LYS A 50 9.74 -4.07 1.34
N SER A 51 9.47 -3.21 2.32
CA SER A 51 9.78 -3.46 3.73
C SER A 51 8.87 -4.50 4.40
N GLY A 52 7.80 -4.93 3.74
CA GLY A 52 6.83 -5.88 4.30
C GLY A 52 5.80 -5.26 5.24
N ALA A 53 5.75 -3.93 5.35
CA ALA A 53 4.76 -3.24 6.19
C ALA A 53 3.31 -3.50 5.72
N MET A 54 3.13 -3.92 4.47
CA MET A 54 1.83 -4.19 3.84
C MET A 54 1.56 -5.68 3.60
N ASP A 55 2.39 -6.60 4.14
CA ASP A 55 2.25 -8.05 3.92
C ASP A 55 0.90 -8.62 4.40
N SER A 56 0.20 -7.92 5.30
CA SER A 56 -1.15 -8.29 5.74
C SER A 56 -2.26 -8.04 4.71
N LEU A 57 -1.96 -7.31 3.62
CA LEU A 57 -2.90 -6.94 2.56
C LEU A 57 -2.75 -7.83 1.31
N GLY A 58 -1.66 -8.60 1.21
CA GLY A 58 -1.36 -9.44 0.06
C GLY A 58 0.13 -9.72 -0.11
N ARG A 59 0.49 -10.48 -1.16
CA ARG A 59 1.91 -10.72 -1.49
C ARG A 59 2.54 -9.47 -2.09
N ARG A 60 3.80 -9.21 -1.75
CA ARG A 60 4.53 -8.00 -2.18
C ARG A 60 4.53 -7.81 -3.69
N ALA A 61 4.75 -8.87 -4.46
CA ALA A 61 4.72 -8.80 -5.93
C ALA A 61 3.36 -8.35 -6.47
N GLN A 62 2.27 -8.86 -5.88
CA GLN A 62 0.91 -8.52 -6.31
C GLN A 62 0.56 -7.08 -5.94
N LEU A 63 0.87 -6.67 -4.71
CA LEU A 63 0.69 -5.29 -4.24
C LEU A 63 1.47 -4.32 -5.12
N MET A 64 2.68 -4.71 -5.53
CA MET A 64 3.50 -3.90 -6.42
C MET A 64 2.88 -3.77 -7.82
N ALA A 65 2.34 -4.86 -8.36
CA ALA A 65 1.70 -4.87 -9.68
C ALA A 65 0.45 -3.98 -9.76
N VAL A 66 -0.27 -3.79 -8.65
CA VAL A 66 -1.51 -2.98 -8.61
C VAL A 66 -1.30 -1.56 -8.09
N LEU A 67 -0.11 -1.23 -7.59
CA LEU A 67 0.13 0.04 -6.89
C LEU A 67 -0.29 1.25 -7.73
N ASP A 68 0.14 1.30 -8.99
CA ASP A 68 -0.16 2.43 -9.88
C ASP A 68 -1.67 2.61 -10.06
N ARG A 69 -2.38 1.51 -10.31
CA ARG A 69 -3.84 1.53 -10.45
C ARG A 69 -4.54 1.95 -9.16
N ALA A 70 -4.07 1.47 -8.01
CA ALA A 70 -4.63 1.81 -6.71
C ALA A 70 -4.43 3.30 -6.38
N MET A 71 -3.27 3.87 -6.73
CA MET A 71 -3.01 5.30 -6.58
C MET A 71 -3.89 6.15 -7.50
N ASP A 72 -4.00 5.77 -8.78
CA ASP A 72 -4.82 6.49 -9.75
C ASP A 72 -6.30 6.50 -9.34
N HIS A 73 -6.81 5.35 -8.89
CA HIS A 73 -8.16 5.23 -8.35
C HIS A 73 -8.38 6.16 -7.16
N ALA A 74 -7.51 6.09 -6.16
CA ALA A 74 -7.64 6.89 -4.96
C ALA A 74 -7.52 8.40 -5.23
N GLN A 75 -6.65 8.82 -6.16
CA GLN A 75 -6.58 10.22 -6.59
C GLN A 75 -7.86 10.70 -7.27
N LYS A 76 -8.54 9.83 -8.03
CA LYS A 76 -9.82 10.16 -8.65
C LYS A 76 -10.89 10.31 -7.57
N THR A 77 -11.02 9.33 -6.68
CA THR A 77 -11.98 9.35 -5.56
C THR A 77 -11.80 10.58 -4.66
N GLN A 78 -10.56 10.93 -4.31
CA GLN A 78 -10.28 12.11 -3.50
C GLN A 78 -10.64 13.41 -4.23
N ARG A 79 -10.33 13.54 -5.53
CA ARG A 79 -10.73 14.71 -6.34
C ARG A 79 -12.24 14.84 -6.49
N ASP A 80 -12.93 13.72 -6.70
CA ASP A 80 -14.39 13.70 -6.83
C ASP A 80 -15.05 14.13 -5.51
N ALA A 81 -14.50 13.71 -4.37
CA ALA A 81 -14.93 14.15 -3.04
C ALA A 81 -14.67 15.64 -2.78
N GLU A 82 -13.49 16.16 -3.15
CA GLU A 82 -13.15 17.58 -2.99
C GLU A 82 -13.99 18.50 -3.90
N SER A 83 -14.37 18.03 -5.09
CA SER A 83 -15.17 18.80 -6.06
C SER A 83 -16.65 18.92 -5.70
N GLY A 84 -17.10 18.29 -4.61
CA GLY A 84 -18.50 18.34 -4.17
C GLY A 84 -19.48 17.59 -5.08
N GLN A 85 -18.99 16.80 -6.04
CA GLN A 85 -19.81 15.89 -6.86
C GLN A 85 -20.21 14.63 -6.07
N HIS A 86 -20.86 14.81 -4.92
CA HIS A 86 -21.62 13.75 -4.25
C HIS A 86 -23.04 13.59 -4.84
N GLY A 87 -23.37 14.33 -5.91
CA GLY A 87 -24.68 14.32 -6.54
C GLY A 87 -24.86 13.19 -7.56
N LEU A 88 -25.86 12.34 -7.32
CA LEU A 88 -26.41 11.29 -8.19
C LEU A 88 -25.57 10.04 -8.52
N PHE A 89 -24.23 10.09 -8.63
CA PHE A 89 -23.42 8.89 -8.91
C PHE A 89 -22.79 8.25 -7.66
N GLY A 90 -22.56 9.01 -6.58
CA GLY A 90 -21.96 8.50 -5.35
C GLY A 90 -22.84 7.52 -4.57
N VAL A 91 -24.17 7.63 -4.69
CA VAL A 91 -25.13 6.70 -4.05
C VAL A 91 -25.13 5.32 -4.72
N PHE A 92 -24.82 5.25 -6.02
CA PHE A 92 -24.67 3.96 -6.71
C PHE A 92 -23.31 3.28 -6.47
N GLN A 93 -22.30 4.02 -6.01
CA GLN A 93 -20.99 3.44 -5.65
C GLN A 93 -20.90 3.01 -4.18
N GLN A 94 -21.73 3.55 -3.29
CA GLN A 94 -21.75 3.13 -1.88
C GLN A 94 -22.23 1.68 -1.68
N ASP A 95 -23.04 1.14 -2.61
CA ASP A 95 -23.47 -0.26 -2.64
C ASP A 95 -22.61 -1.16 -3.54
N ALA A 96 -21.64 -0.59 -4.25
CA ALA A 96 -20.61 -1.39 -4.88
C ALA A 96 -19.54 -1.66 -3.82
N GLU A 97 -19.76 -2.69 -2.99
CA GLU A 97 -18.61 -3.54 -2.65
C GLU A 97 -17.95 -3.86 -3.99
N HIS A 98 -16.83 -3.23 -4.32
CA HIS A 98 -16.10 -3.44 -5.57
C HIS A 98 -15.26 -4.72 -5.39
N PRO A 99 -15.80 -5.93 -5.63
CA PRO A 99 -15.13 -7.18 -5.25
C PRO A 99 -14.12 -7.57 -6.35
N GLN A 100 -14.18 -6.88 -7.50
CA GLN A 100 -13.39 -7.11 -8.69
C GLN A 100 -12.13 -6.23 -8.69
N GLU A 101 -12.21 -4.97 -8.26
CA GLU A 101 -11.03 -4.08 -8.21
C GLU A 101 -10.13 -4.38 -7.01
N SER A 102 -10.67 -4.93 -5.93
CA SER A 102 -9.89 -5.35 -4.77
C SER A 102 -9.13 -6.68 -4.96
N ARG A 103 -9.37 -7.40 -6.06
CA ARG A 103 -8.67 -8.67 -6.33
C ARG A 103 -7.27 -8.41 -6.84
N LEU A 104 -6.30 -8.88 -6.05
CA LEU A 104 -4.90 -8.90 -6.45
C LEU A 104 -4.67 -9.88 -7.60
N PRO A 105 -3.91 -9.50 -8.64
CA PRO A 105 -3.62 -10.38 -9.77
C PRO A 105 -2.78 -11.56 -9.31
N GLU A 106 -3.00 -12.74 -9.90
CA GLU A 106 -2.09 -13.87 -9.71
C GLU A 106 -0.76 -13.54 -10.38
N THR A 107 0.25 -13.23 -9.56
CA THR A 107 1.59 -12.87 -10.01
C THR A 107 2.58 -13.80 -9.31
N PRO A 108 3.61 -14.31 -10.01
CA PRO A 108 4.71 -14.99 -9.36
C PRO A 108 5.27 -14.12 -8.23
N ASP A 109 5.44 -14.71 -7.06
CA ASP A 109 6.01 -13.96 -5.93
C ASP A 109 7.50 -13.69 -6.17
N TRP A 110 8.03 -12.71 -5.45
CA TRP A 110 9.47 -12.43 -5.54
C TRP A 110 10.28 -13.62 -5.05
N ASP A 111 11.37 -13.90 -5.76
CA ASP A 111 12.36 -14.81 -5.22
C ASP A 111 12.94 -14.26 -3.90
N GLU A 112 13.43 -15.18 -3.07
CA GLU A 112 13.96 -14.86 -1.75
C GLU A 112 15.09 -13.82 -1.82
N HIS A 113 15.95 -13.91 -2.83
CA HIS A 113 17.07 -12.99 -3.00
C HIS A 113 16.58 -11.55 -3.23
N THR A 114 15.59 -11.37 -4.09
CA THR A 114 14.94 -10.10 -4.42
C THR A 114 14.23 -9.55 -3.20
N ARG A 115 13.49 -10.39 -2.47
CA ARG A 115 12.81 -10.00 -1.24
C ARG A 115 13.79 -9.50 -0.18
N LEU A 116 14.86 -10.26 0.09
CA LEU A 116 15.88 -9.90 1.07
C LEU A 116 16.67 -8.66 0.65
N SER A 117 17.00 -8.52 -0.63
CA SER A 117 17.67 -7.33 -1.17
C SER A 117 16.82 -6.07 -0.95
N ASN A 118 15.52 -6.15 -1.24
CA ASN A 118 14.58 -5.06 -1.00
C ASN A 118 14.45 -4.71 0.50
N GLU A 119 14.43 -5.70 1.39
CA GLU A 119 14.44 -5.44 2.84
C GLU A 119 15.70 -4.71 3.27
N LYS A 120 16.87 -5.18 2.84
CA LYS A 120 18.15 -4.52 3.15
C LYS A 120 18.21 -3.10 2.61
N GLU A 121 17.70 -2.86 1.40
CA GLU A 121 17.69 -1.53 0.78
C GLU A 121 16.84 -0.53 1.58
N ILE A 122 15.66 -0.97 2.03
CA ILE A 122 14.66 -0.10 2.63
C ILE A 122 14.79 0.01 4.16
N LEU A 123 15.19 -1.07 4.83
CA LEU A 123 15.28 -1.13 6.30
C LEU A 123 16.73 -1.06 6.79
N GLY A 124 17.71 -1.39 5.93
CA GLY A 124 19.12 -1.47 6.29
C GLY A 124 19.55 -2.83 6.85
N PHE A 125 18.61 -3.75 7.10
CA PHE A 125 18.83 -5.08 7.64
C PHE A 125 17.81 -6.07 7.08
N PHE A 126 18.08 -7.37 7.22
CA PHE A 126 17.15 -8.42 6.81
C PHE A 126 16.19 -8.77 7.95
N ILE A 127 14.90 -8.89 7.67
CA ILE A 127 13.88 -9.25 8.67
C ILE A 127 13.39 -10.68 8.45
N THR A 128 13.17 -11.08 7.21
CA THR A 128 12.48 -12.35 6.90
C THR A 128 13.40 -13.55 6.72
N GLY A 129 14.71 -13.36 6.77
CA GLY A 129 15.71 -14.43 6.62
C GLY A 129 17.13 -13.88 6.53
N HIS A 130 18.12 -14.75 6.36
CA HIS A 130 19.52 -14.33 6.16
C HIS A 130 20.09 -14.91 4.86
N PRO A 131 20.82 -14.14 4.04
CA PRO A 131 21.38 -14.63 2.76
C PRO A 131 22.27 -15.87 2.87
N LEU A 132 22.81 -16.12 4.07
CA LEU A 132 23.69 -17.26 4.37
C LEU A 132 22.93 -18.55 4.73
N GLU A 133 21.61 -18.49 4.97
CA GLU A 133 20.82 -19.71 5.26
C GLU A 133 20.76 -20.66 4.06
N ARG A 134 20.93 -20.13 2.84
CA ARG A 134 20.97 -20.92 1.61
C ARG A 134 22.23 -21.78 1.42
N TYR A 135 23.26 -21.53 2.22
CA TYR A 135 24.57 -22.20 2.15
C TYR A 135 24.84 -23.09 3.37
N ARG A 136 23.82 -23.36 4.18
CA ARG A 136 23.94 -24.15 5.42
C ARG A 136 23.41 -25.56 5.24
#